data_AF-A0A961YGQ1-F1
#
_entry.id   AF-A0A961YGQ1-F1
#
_cell.length_a   1.000
_cell.length_b   1.000
_cell.length_c   1.000
_cell.angle_alpha   90.00
_cell.angle_beta   90.00
_cell.angle_gamma   90.00
#
_symmetry.space_group_name_H-M   'P 1'
#
loop_
_entity.id
_entity.type
_entity.pdbx_description
1 polymer ?
#
loop_
_entity_poly.entity_id
_entity_poly.type
_entity_poly.pdbx_seq_one_letter_code
_entity_poly.pdbx_strand_id
1 'polypeptide(L)' 'MTHQSLPDHVNPIQWHQALAVSRQTCASVFRDGGTPAEALAAFGLKVDSEEAPNWDKAVDQIASEICAHPMARAA' A
#
# COMPACT_ATOMS: atom_id res chain seq x y z
N MET A 1 8.66 -3.72 -18.96
CA MET A 1 7.68 -2.80 -18.32
C MET A 1 6.49 -3.65 -17.95
N THR A 2 6.42 -4.12 -16.71
CA THR A 2 5.30 -4.94 -16.23
C THR A 2 4.09 -4.04 -16.10
N HIS A 3 3.03 -4.30 -16.87
CA HIS A 3 1.74 -3.62 -16.73
C HIS A 3 1.23 -3.86 -15.31
N GLN A 4 1.27 -2.84 -14.45
CA GLN A 4 0.54 -2.87 -13.20
C GLN A 4 -0.93 -2.72 -13.56
N SER A 5 -1.69 -3.81 -13.44
CA SER A 5 -3.12 -3.87 -13.70
C SER A 5 -3.81 -2.85 -12.81
N LEU A 6 -4.30 -1.77 -13.42
CA LEU A 6 -5.22 -0.85 -12.76
C LEU A 6 -6.45 -1.65 -12.29
N PRO A 7 -6.88 -1.53 -11.03
CA PRO A 7 -8.13 -2.14 -10.62
C PRO A 7 -9.28 -1.57 -11.45
N ASP A 8 -10.14 -2.41 -12.02
CA ASP A 8 -11.19 -2.06 -12.99
C ASP A 8 -12.16 -0.94 -12.51
N HIS A 9 -12.22 -0.67 -11.21
CA HIS A 9 -13.16 0.25 -10.58
C HIS A 9 -12.48 1.45 -9.90
N VAL A 10 -11.15 1.54 -9.97
CA VAL A 10 -10.37 2.57 -9.28
C VAL A 10 -9.91 3.62 -10.29
N ASN A 11 -10.09 4.89 -9.95
CA ASN A 11 -9.62 5.98 -10.80
C ASN A 11 -8.08 5.89 -10.93
N PRO A 12 -7.51 5.90 -12.15
CA PRO A 12 -6.07 5.74 -12.34
C PRO A 12 -5.23 6.82 -11.64
N ILE A 13 -5.74 8.04 -11.50
CA ILE A 13 -5.06 9.09 -10.73
C ILE A 13 -5.05 8.75 -9.24
N GLN A 14 -6.18 8.27 -8.71
CA GLN A 14 -6.29 7.86 -7.31
C GLN A 14 -5.34 6.70 -7.02
N TRP A 15 -5.23 5.73 -7.92
CA TRP A 15 -4.29 4.61 -7.80
C TRP A 15 -2.84 5.07 -7.77
N HIS A 16 -2.43 5.95 -8.69
CA HIS A 16 -1.07 6.50 -8.69
C HIS A 16 -0.75 7.30 -7.44
N GLN A 17 -1.71 8.08 -6.93
CA GLN A 17 -1.56 8.80 -5.66
C GLN A 17 -1.42 7.84 -4.48
N ALA A 18 -2.27 6.80 -4.42
CA ALA A 18 -2.20 5.77 -3.41
C ALA A 18 -0.84 5.05 -3.43
N LEU A 19 -0.35 4.65 -4.60
CA LEU A 19 0.98 4.06 -4.75
C LEU A 19 2.11 4.97 -4.25
N ALA A 20 2.04 6.28 -4.52
CA ALA A 20 3.04 7.22 -4.05
C ALA A 20 3.06 7.31 -2.51
N VAL A 21 1.89 7.35 -1.88
CA VAL A 21 1.74 7.36 -0.42
C VAL A 21 2.21 6.04 0.20
N SER A 22 1.80 4.90 -0.38
CA SER A 22 2.24 3.58 0.06
C SER A 22 3.77 3.43 0.01
N ARG A 23 4.38 3.85 -1.10
CA ARG A 23 5.85 3.82 -1.26
C ARG A 23 6.57 4.70 -0.25
N GLN A 24 6.08 5.93 0.00
CA GLN A 24 6.67 6.80 1.02
C GLN A 24 6.58 6.18 2.41
N THR A 25 5.44 5.57 2.75
CA THR A 25 5.24 4.96 4.07
C THR A 25 6.15 3.75 4.25
N CYS A 26 6.18 2.83 3.29
CA CYS A 26 7.09 1.69 3.31
C CYS A 26 8.56 2.13 3.36
N ALA A 27 8.94 3.18 2.64
CA ALA A 27 10.30 3.72 2.69
C ALA A 27 10.64 4.37 4.04
N SER A 28 9.66 4.91 4.77
CA SER A 28 9.86 5.35 6.15
C SER A 28 10.16 4.16 7.05
N VAL A 29 9.26 3.17 7.07
CA VAL A 29 9.38 1.98 7.91
C VAL A 29 10.69 1.24 7.64
N PHE A 30 11.08 1.08 6.37
CA PHE A 30 12.35 0.46 6.00
C PHE A 30 13.56 1.23 6.54
N ARG A 31 13.56 2.56 6.47
CA ARG A 31 14.65 3.39 7.02
C ARG A 31 14.74 3.32 8.54
N ASP A 32 13.60 3.14 9.20
CA ASP A 32 13.51 2.97 10.65
C ASP A 32 13.92 1.54 11.09
N GLY A 33 14.25 0.65 10.15
CA GLY A 33 14.67 -0.73 10.40
C GLY A 33 13.51 -1.71 10.58
N GLY A 34 12.29 -1.31 10.23
CA GLY A 34 11.09 -2.13 10.30
C GLY A 34 10.90 -3.08 9.13
N THR A 35 9.84 -3.87 9.22
CA THR A 35 9.49 -4.93 8.28
C THR A 35 8.26 -4.57 7.44
N PRO A 36 8.05 -5.23 6.28
CA PRO A 36 6.83 -5.03 5.48
C PRO A 36 5.55 -5.38 6.26
N ALA A 37 5.61 -6.33 7.19
CA ALA A 37 4.50 -6.68 8.06
C ALA A 37 4.12 -5.53 9.02
N GLU A 38 5.10 -4.82 9.57
CA GLU A 38 4.86 -3.64 10.39
C GLU A 38 4.28 -2.48 9.58
N ALA A 39 4.75 -2.30 8.33
CA ALA A 39 4.16 -1.31 7.42
C ALA A 39 2.68 -1.63 7.12
N LEU A 40 2.34 -2.90 6.87
CA LEU A 40 0.95 -3.34 6.69
C LEU A 40 0.11 -3.12 7.96
N ALA A 41 0.66 -3.46 9.12
CA ALA A 41 -0.02 -3.27 10.41
C ALA A 41 -0.36 -1.81 10.70
N ALA A 42 0.45 -0.84 10.21
CA ALA A 42 0.16 0.58 10.33
C ALA A 42 -1.14 1.02 9.61
N PHE A 43 -1.57 0.25 8.60
CA PHE A 43 -2.83 0.44 7.89
C PHE A 43 -3.92 -0.54 8.35
N GLY A 44 -3.69 -1.29 9.44
CA GLY A 44 -4.63 -2.31 9.93
C GLY A 44 -4.71 -3.57 9.06
N LEU A 45 -3.78 -3.72 8.10
CA LEU A 45 -3.72 -4.86 7.19
C LEU A 45 -2.99 -6.03 7.85
N LYS A 46 -3.46 -7.24 7.58
CA LYS A 46 -2.81 -8.48 8.02
C LYS A 46 -2.03 -9.11 6.88
N VAL A 47 -0.98 -9.82 7.23
CA VAL A 47 -0.29 -10.70 6.29
C VAL A 47 -1.12 -11.97 6.15
N ASP A 48 -1.90 -12.08 5.08
CA ASP A 48 -2.77 -13.25 4.84
C ASP A 48 -2.00 -14.51 4.36
N SER A 49 -0.72 -14.39 4.02
CA SER A 49 0.10 -15.50 3.51
C SER A 49 1.06 -16.06 4.56
N GLU A 50 1.28 -17.38 4.53
CA GLU A 50 2.35 -18.07 5.28
C GLU A 50 3.77 -17.64 4.84
N GLU A 51 3.88 -16.97 3.68
CA GLU A 51 5.12 -16.39 3.17
C GLU A 51 5.34 -14.97 3.69
N ALA A 52 6.59 -14.66 4.07
CA ALA A 52 6.96 -13.34 4.54
C ALA A 52 6.60 -12.27 3.49
N PRO A 53 5.87 -11.20 3.88
CA PRO A 53 5.45 -10.17 2.94
C PRO A 53 6.70 -9.48 2.37
N ASN A 54 6.74 -9.31 1.05
CA ASN A 54 7.77 -8.51 0.41
C ASN A 54 7.30 -7.04 0.27
N TRP A 55 8.25 -6.12 0.12
CA TRP A 55 7.94 -4.69 0.05
C TRP A 55 7.03 -4.31 -1.12
N ASP A 56 7.15 -5.00 -2.26
CA ASP A 56 6.32 -4.74 -3.45
C ASP A 56 4.84 -5.07 -3.19
N LYS A 57 4.58 -6.24 -2.60
CA LYS A 57 3.25 -6.69 -2.18
C LYS A 57 2.66 -5.81 -1.09
N ALA A 58 3.48 -5.37 -0.13
CA ALA A 58 3.03 -4.46 0.92
C ALA A 58 2.56 -3.11 0.32
N VAL A 59 3.32 -2.55 -0.62
CA VAL A 59 2.96 -1.31 -1.31
C VAL A 59 1.62 -1.44 -2.05
N ASP A 60 1.44 -2.54 -2.79
CA ASP A 60 0.23 -2.79 -3.57
C ASP A 60 -1.00 -2.98 -2.69
N GLN A 61 -0.87 -3.74 -1.58
CA GLN A 61 -1.95 -3.91 -0.59
C GLN A 61 -2.32 -2.59 0.07
N ILE A 62 -1.34 -1.80 0.53
CA ILE A 62 -1.62 -0.48 1.14
C ILE A 62 -2.28 0.45 0.11
N ALA A 63 -1.83 0.43 -1.15
CA ALA A 63 -2.45 1.26 -2.18
C ALA A 63 -3.90 0.86 -2.45
N SER A 64 -4.17 -0.46 -2.48
CA SER A 64 -5.53 -1.00 -2.55
C SER A 64 -6.39 -0.54 -1.37
N GLU A 65 -5.86 -0.59 -0.16
CA GLU A 65 -6.56 -0.15 1.05
C GLU A 65 -6.88 1.35 1.02
N ILE A 66 -5.92 2.20 0.62
CA ILE A 66 -6.13 3.65 0.47
C ILE A 66 -7.21 3.94 -0.58
N CYS A 67 -7.26 3.16 -1.67
CA CYS A 67 -8.27 3.30 -2.70
C CYS A 67 -9.65 2.79 -2.27
N ALA A 68 -9.71 1.69 -1.49
CA ALA A 68 -10.94 1.11 -0.95
C ALA A 68 -11.55 1.98 0.17
N HIS A 69 -10.67 2.59 0.97
CA HIS A 69 -11.01 3.49 2.06
C HIS A 69 -10.42 4.86 1.76
N PRO A 70 -10.99 5.63 0.81
CA PRO A 70 -10.54 6.99 0.56
C PRO A 70 -10.65 7.75 1.88
N MET A 71 -9.50 8.11 2.47
CA MET A 71 -9.46 8.93 3.67
C MET A 71 -10.35 10.15 3.41
N ALA A 72 -11.51 10.19 4.05
CA ALA A 72 -12.40 11.32 3.97
C ALA A 72 -11.56 12.54 4.35
N ARG A 73 -11.37 13.47 3.41
CA ARG A 73 -10.70 14.73 3.73
C ARG A 73 -11.45 15.32 4.92
N ALA A 74 -10.78 15.43 6.07
CA ALA A 74 -11.26 16.30 7.12
C ALA A 74 -11.41 17.69 6.49
N ALA A 75 -12.66 18.11 6.36
CA ALA A 75 -13.09 19.36 5.74
C ALA A 75 -12.71 20.56 6.61
#